data_AF-A0A7V3UF09-F1
#
_entry.id   AF-A0A7V3UF09-F1
#
_cell.length_a   1.000
_cell.length_b   1.000
_cell.length_c   1.000
_cell.angle_alpha   90.00
_cell.angle_beta   90.00
_cell.angle_gamma   90.00
#
_symmetry.space_group_name_H-M   'P 1'
#
loop_
_entity.id
_entity.type
_entity.pdbx_description
1 polymer ?
#
loop_
_entity_poly.entity_id
_entity_poly.type
_entity_poly.pdbx_seq_one_letter_code
_entity_poly.pdbx_strand_id
1 'polypeptide(L)'
;MYLLLGGWLALLGITEILVTYDFKSIYGLYTAGAVVLLAVLFRLIVSYLKRRNYLSDDEIFDFQASFMRFIYSANILTYGFSKIFRSQFQYGIITADTPVGQLSSTTLSWYYFGQSYAFACIIGVCQIIASLLIYYRKTSPAGLLMMLPIMANITMINFFYDLWFETKIVSLAYLLMNIILLIPFWQQFKMLFTDTSLFDKTPKGAALLLSVSILIPLYGFYKIRIDEKDFYTKNELLGGYKTVTFEKNDTSFNVLHLDNNFWDKIYFDRGHEGKLVLTQDSSASFDYTATSDSLILVFPTDSTTKFKGKFSFSGSDSLSLIGQLGTDYYRLLLKRIPIKEPVF
;
A
#
# COMPACT_ATOMS: atom_id res chain seq x y z
N MET A 1 2.14 10.79 32.28
CA MET A 1 1.23 10.03 31.40
C MET A 1 0.57 10.90 30.33
N TYR A 2 -0.12 11.99 30.67
CA TYR A 2 -0.76 12.90 29.68
C TYR A 2 0.16 13.52 28.61
N LEU A 3 1.43 13.75 28.94
CA LEU A 3 2.46 14.21 28.00
C LEU A 3 2.79 13.17 26.91
N LEU A 4 2.72 11.88 27.26
CA LEU A 4 2.95 10.79 26.30
C LEU A 4 1.78 10.72 25.32
N LEU A 5 0.52 10.77 25.78
CA LEU A 5 -0.66 10.65 24.91
C LEU A 5 -0.84 11.82 23.93
N GLY A 6 -0.54 13.05 24.33
CA GLY A 6 -0.54 14.20 23.39
C GLY A 6 0.54 14.09 22.31
N GLY A 7 1.71 13.54 22.67
CA GLY A 7 2.77 13.21 21.71
C GLY A 7 2.34 12.16 20.69
N TRP A 8 1.51 11.20 21.09
CA TRP A 8 0.98 10.17 20.18
C TRP A 8 0.00 10.70 19.15
N LEU A 9 -0.81 11.72 19.48
CA LEU A 9 -1.69 12.34 18.49
C LEU A 9 -0.91 13.09 17.42
N ALA A 10 0.15 13.79 17.82
CA ALA A 10 1.09 14.40 16.88
C ALA A 10 1.82 13.33 16.06
N LEU A 11 2.30 12.26 16.69
CA LEU A 11 2.96 11.14 16.02
C LEU A 11 2.03 10.47 15.00
N LEU A 12 0.75 10.26 15.35
CA LEU A 12 -0.25 9.65 14.48
C LEU A 12 -0.53 10.48 13.23
N GLY A 13 -0.72 11.79 13.40
CA GLY A 13 -0.90 12.65 12.24
C GLY A 13 0.37 12.75 11.40
N ILE A 14 1.57 12.75 12.01
CA ILE A 14 2.84 12.67 11.27
C ILE A 14 2.94 11.34 10.50
N THR A 15 2.52 10.21 11.08
CA THR A 15 2.55 8.91 10.39
C THR A 15 1.56 8.83 9.24
N GLU A 16 0.35 9.37 9.38
CA GLU A 16 -0.63 9.46 8.28
C GLU A 16 -0.12 10.33 7.13
N ILE A 17 0.60 11.40 7.46
CA ILE A 17 1.24 12.26 6.46
C ILE A 17 2.33 11.51 5.73
N LEU A 18 3.22 10.81 6.43
CA LEU A 18 4.26 9.98 5.79
C LEU A 18 3.66 8.95 4.82
N VAL A 19 2.46 8.42 5.11
CA VAL A 19 1.80 7.43 4.27
C VAL A 19 1.04 8.06 3.09
N THR A 20 0.40 9.22 3.29
CA THR A 20 -0.53 9.82 2.31
C THR A 20 0.16 10.84 1.40
N TYR A 21 1.18 11.53 1.90
CA TYR A 21 1.89 12.58 1.19
C TYR A 21 3.38 12.33 1.30
N ASP A 22 4.11 12.38 0.18
CA ASP A 22 5.57 12.42 0.24
C ASP A 22 5.96 13.60 1.15
N PHE A 23 6.64 13.32 2.26
CA PHE A 23 7.04 14.34 3.24
C PHE A 23 7.97 15.39 2.62
N LYS A 24 8.61 15.05 1.49
CA LYS A 24 9.40 15.97 0.67
C LYS A 24 8.54 16.97 -0.09
N SER A 25 7.24 16.72 -0.25
CA SER A 25 6.30 17.67 -0.84
C SER A 25 5.99 18.80 0.15
N ILE A 26 5.84 20.02 -0.37
CA ILE A 26 5.50 21.19 0.45
C ILE A 26 4.16 21.00 1.20
N TYR A 27 3.23 20.25 0.61
CA TYR A 27 1.95 19.88 1.20
C TYR A 27 2.08 18.93 2.40
N GLY A 28 3.04 17.99 2.36
CA GLY A 28 3.39 17.14 3.50
C GLY A 28 3.88 17.95 4.70
N LEU A 29 4.67 19.00 4.44
CA LEU A 29 5.16 19.88 5.51
C LEU A 29 4.05 20.72 6.15
N TYR A 30 3.15 21.31 5.34
CA TYR A 30 2.02 22.11 5.84
C TYR A 30 1.04 21.28 6.66
N THR A 31 0.72 20.06 6.19
CA THR A 31 -0.16 19.15 6.93
C THR A 31 0.49 18.71 8.24
N ALA A 32 1.80 18.45 8.27
CA ALA A 32 2.52 18.09 9.49
C ALA A 32 2.52 19.23 10.51
N GLY A 33 2.79 20.46 10.04
CA GLY A 33 2.68 21.66 10.86
C GLY A 33 1.28 21.85 11.43
N ALA A 34 0.23 21.64 10.62
CA ALA A 34 -1.16 21.74 11.07
C ALA A 34 -1.53 20.70 12.14
N VAL A 35 -1.11 19.44 11.98
CA VAL A 35 -1.30 18.38 12.98
C VAL A 35 -0.63 18.76 14.31
N VAL A 36 0.63 19.21 14.27
CA VAL A 36 1.37 19.61 15.47
C VAL A 36 0.68 20.80 16.14
N LEU A 37 0.27 21.81 15.37
CA LEU A 37 -0.49 22.95 15.88
C LEU A 37 -1.80 22.53 16.53
N LEU A 38 -2.58 21.64 15.91
CA LEU A 38 -3.82 21.11 16.48
C LEU A 38 -3.56 20.32 17.78
N ALA A 39 -2.49 19.53 17.84
CA ALA A 39 -2.10 18.81 19.06
C ALA A 39 -1.72 19.79 20.20
N VAL A 40 -0.99 20.86 19.88
CA VAL A 40 -0.65 21.93 20.83
C VAL A 40 -1.90 22.68 21.29
N LEU A 41 -2.79 23.08 20.37
CA LEU A 41 -4.04 23.75 20.70
C LEU A 41 -4.94 22.87 21.57
N PHE A 42 -5.09 21.59 21.23
CA PHE A 42 -5.82 20.62 22.05
C PHE A 42 -5.23 20.54 23.47
N ARG A 43 -3.90 20.52 23.59
CA ARG A 43 -3.23 20.52 24.90
C ARG A 43 -3.50 21.79 25.69
N LEU A 44 -3.47 22.96 25.04
CA LEU A 44 -3.77 24.24 25.68
C LEU A 44 -5.23 24.30 26.14
N ILE A 45 -6.18 23.83 25.33
CA ILE A 45 -7.60 23.74 25.67
C ILE A 45 -7.80 22.83 26.89
N VAL A 46 -7.23 21.62 26.88
CA VAL A 46 -7.32 20.70 28.03
C VAL A 46 -6.70 21.32 29.29
N SER A 47 -5.56 21.99 29.17
CA SER A 47 -4.93 22.70 30.30
C SER A 47 -5.80 23.85 30.82
N TYR A 48 -6.50 24.57 29.93
CA TYR A 48 -7.40 25.65 30.29
C TYR A 48 -8.65 25.13 31.02
N LEU A 49 -9.29 24.10 30.47
CA LEU A 49 -10.47 23.45 31.07
C LEU A 49 -10.14 22.84 32.44
N LYS A 50 -8.93 22.26 32.58
CA LYS A 50 -8.41 21.79 33.86
C LYS A 50 -8.24 22.92 34.87
N ARG A 51 -7.64 24.06 34.48
CA ARG A 51 -7.47 25.23 35.36
C ARG A 51 -8.81 25.82 35.85
N ARG A 52 -9.90 25.58 35.10
CA ARG A 52 -11.25 26.01 35.45
C ARG A 52 -12.06 24.95 36.23
N ASN A 53 -11.44 23.83 36.62
CA ASN A 53 -12.09 22.70 37.29
C ASN A 53 -13.30 22.10 36.55
N TYR A 54 -13.33 22.21 35.22
CA TYR A 54 -14.39 21.59 34.41
C TYR A 54 -14.17 20.09 34.15
N LEU A 55 -12.93 19.60 34.31
CA LEU A 55 -12.55 18.21 34.05
C LEU A 55 -11.57 17.74 35.12
N SER A 56 -11.79 16.53 35.65
CA SER A 56 -10.85 15.81 36.49
C SER A 56 -9.72 15.16 35.66
N ASP A 57 -8.64 14.78 36.33
CA ASP A 57 -7.53 14.08 35.67
C ASP A 57 -8.00 12.74 35.08
N ASP A 58 -8.81 11.98 35.81
CA ASP A 58 -9.33 10.68 35.35
C ASP A 58 -10.21 10.81 34.11
N GLU A 59 -11.06 11.84 34.03
CA GLU A 59 -11.90 12.09 32.84
C GLU A 59 -11.07 12.44 31.60
N ILE A 60 -10.00 13.22 31.76
CA ILE A 60 -9.08 13.56 30.67
C ILE A 60 -8.36 12.29 30.19
N PHE A 61 -7.93 11.44 31.13
CA PHE A 61 -7.24 10.20 30.79
C PHE A 61 -8.16 9.23 30.04
N ASP A 62 -9.36 8.99 30.56
CA ASP A 62 -10.35 8.11 29.97
C ASP A 62 -10.76 8.57 28.56
N PHE A 63 -10.92 9.89 28.37
CA PHE A 63 -11.20 10.48 27.06
C PHE A 63 -10.04 10.24 26.08
N GLN A 64 -8.80 10.57 26.47
CA GLN A 64 -7.63 10.41 25.60
C GLN A 64 -7.37 8.94 25.24
N ALA A 65 -7.45 8.04 26.22
CA ALA A 65 -7.29 6.61 25.98
C ALA A 65 -8.37 6.06 25.04
N SER A 66 -9.62 6.49 25.22
CA SER A 66 -10.72 6.11 24.33
C SER A 66 -10.55 6.64 22.91
N PHE A 67 -10.09 7.89 22.77
CA PHE A 67 -9.81 8.50 21.48
C PHE A 67 -8.65 7.82 20.74
N MET A 68 -7.53 7.55 21.43
CA MET A 68 -6.41 6.81 20.85
C MET A 68 -6.82 5.40 20.41
N ARG A 69 -7.60 4.70 21.23
CA ARG A 69 -8.13 3.37 20.90
C ARG A 69 -9.00 3.41 19.64
N PHE A 70 -9.87 4.41 19.54
CA PHE A 70 -10.73 4.60 18.37
C PHE A 70 -9.90 4.85 17.09
N ILE A 71 -8.96 5.79 17.12
CA ILE A 71 -8.10 6.12 15.98
C ILE A 71 -7.23 4.92 15.58
N TYR A 72 -6.62 4.26 16.56
CA TYR A 72 -5.81 3.06 16.32
C TYR A 72 -6.62 1.96 15.62
N SER A 73 -7.81 1.65 16.16
CA SER A 73 -8.71 0.66 15.58
C SER A 73 -9.15 1.05 14.17
N ALA A 74 -9.51 2.31 13.94
CA ALA A 74 -9.96 2.79 12.64
C ALA A 74 -8.86 2.65 11.58
N ASN A 75 -7.62 3.00 11.91
CA ASN A 75 -6.50 2.88 10.98
C ASN A 75 -6.18 1.42 10.65
N ILE A 76 -6.07 0.54 11.67
CA ILE A 76 -5.78 -0.87 11.40
C ILE A 76 -6.93 -1.54 10.63
N LEU A 77 -8.19 -1.11 10.79
CA LEU A 77 -9.29 -1.56 9.93
C LEU A 77 -9.02 -1.23 8.46
N THR A 78 -8.58 -0.02 8.14
CA THR A 78 -8.20 0.37 6.77
C THR A 78 -7.11 -0.54 6.22
N TYR A 79 -6.06 -0.84 7.01
CA TYR A 79 -5.00 -1.79 6.62
C TYR A 79 -5.47 -3.24 6.48
N GLY A 80 -6.51 -3.65 7.21
CA GLY A 80 -7.10 -4.98 7.07
C GLY A 80 -7.95 -5.09 5.81
N PHE A 81 -8.80 -4.09 5.55
CA PHE A 81 -9.63 -4.03 4.35
C PHE A 81 -8.80 -3.88 3.07
N SER A 82 -7.68 -3.16 3.11
CA SER A 82 -6.79 -3.02 1.95
C SER A 82 -6.27 -4.36 1.41
N LYS A 83 -6.08 -5.34 2.30
CA LYS A 83 -5.70 -6.71 1.92
C LYS A 83 -6.86 -7.47 1.28
N ILE A 84 -8.08 -7.27 1.77
CA ILE A 84 -9.29 -7.90 1.21
C ILE A 84 -9.61 -7.33 -0.18
N PHE A 85 -9.52 -6.00 -0.32
CA PHE A 85 -9.79 -5.29 -1.57
C PHE A 85 -8.61 -5.28 -2.54
N ARG A 86 -7.52 -5.97 -2.20
CA ARG A 86 -6.35 -6.18 -3.06
C ARG A 86 -5.61 -4.89 -3.44
N SER A 87 -5.78 -3.84 -2.65
CA SER A 87 -4.97 -2.62 -2.79
C SER A 87 -3.59 -2.76 -2.14
N GLN A 88 -3.33 -3.85 -1.41
CA GLN A 88 -2.01 -4.23 -0.91
C GLN A 88 -1.48 -5.50 -1.58
N PHE A 89 -0.14 -5.61 -1.62
CA PHE A 89 0.60 -6.72 -2.21
C PHE A 89 0.44 -6.88 -3.72
N GLN A 90 0.19 -5.76 -4.41
CA GLN A 90 0.22 -5.69 -5.86
C GLN A 90 1.67 -5.74 -6.36
N TYR A 91 1.91 -6.44 -7.46
CA TYR A 91 3.21 -6.50 -8.11
C TYR A 91 3.04 -6.50 -9.62
N GLY A 92 4.01 -5.91 -10.32
CA GLY A 92 3.97 -5.81 -11.78
C GLY A 92 4.38 -7.11 -12.48
N ILE A 93 4.09 -7.20 -13.78
CA ILE A 93 4.40 -8.36 -14.62
C ILE A 93 5.90 -8.61 -14.67
N ILE A 94 6.71 -7.54 -14.73
CA ILE A 94 8.18 -7.67 -14.72
C ILE A 94 8.68 -8.40 -13.47
N THR A 95 8.08 -8.17 -12.31
CA THR A 95 8.45 -8.82 -11.05
C THR A 95 8.28 -10.33 -11.13
N ALA A 96 7.25 -10.81 -11.83
CA ALA A 96 6.99 -12.23 -12.01
C ALA A 96 7.94 -12.92 -13.01
N ASP A 97 8.57 -12.17 -13.92
CA ASP A 97 9.60 -12.69 -14.84
C ASP A 97 11.03 -12.54 -14.31
N THR A 98 11.23 -11.69 -13.31
CA THR A 98 12.55 -11.45 -12.73
C THR A 98 12.96 -12.61 -11.82
N PRO A 99 14.19 -13.17 -11.97
CA PRO A 99 14.70 -14.18 -11.07
C PRO A 99 14.66 -13.71 -9.61
N VAL A 100 14.25 -14.60 -8.69
CA VAL A 100 14.09 -14.26 -7.26
C VAL A 100 15.36 -13.66 -6.65
N GLY A 101 16.54 -14.12 -7.05
CA GLY A 101 17.83 -13.60 -6.56
C GLY A 101 18.17 -12.18 -7.04
N GLN A 102 17.44 -11.63 -8.01
CA GLN A 102 17.61 -10.27 -8.52
C GLN A 102 16.56 -9.30 -7.98
N LEU A 103 15.52 -9.79 -7.30
CA LEU A 103 14.51 -8.95 -6.67
C LEU A 103 15.08 -8.27 -5.43
N SER A 104 14.78 -6.98 -5.24
CA SER A 104 15.03 -6.32 -3.96
C SER A 104 14.18 -6.96 -2.86
N SER A 105 14.64 -6.89 -1.61
CA SER A 105 13.91 -7.42 -0.45
C SER A 105 12.46 -6.92 -0.40
N THR A 106 12.25 -5.63 -0.68
CA THR A 106 10.92 -5.01 -0.75
C THR A 106 10.02 -5.64 -1.80
N THR A 107 10.51 -5.74 -3.04
CA THR A 107 9.74 -6.32 -4.14
C THR A 107 9.47 -7.80 -3.89
N LEU A 108 10.44 -8.52 -3.33
CA LEU A 108 10.29 -9.93 -2.97
C LEU A 108 9.22 -10.13 -1.89
N SER A 109 9.20 -9.32 -0.84
CA SER A 109 8.17 -9.41 0.20
C SER A 109 6.78 -9.12 -0.37
N TRP A 110 6.62 -8.07 -1.18
CA TRP A 110 5.34 -7.75 -1.82
C TRP A 110 4.89 -8.86 -2.76
N TYR A 111 5.80 -9.40 -3.57
CA TYR A 111 5.54 -10.53 -4.44
C TYR A 111 5.09 -11.76 -3.64
N TYR A 112 5.80 -12.11 -2.57
CA TYR A 112 5.49 -13.26 -1.72
C TYR A 112 4.07 -13.18 -1.12
N PHE A 113 3.72 -12.05 -0.48
CA PHE A 113 2.37 -11.87 0.07
C PHE A 113 1.30 -11.77 -1.02
N GLY A 114 1.66 -11.26 -2.21
CA GLY A 114 0.76 -11.16 -3.36
C GLY A 114 0.50 -12.49 -4.06
N GLN A 115 1.35 -13.50 -3.90
CA GLN A 115 1.15 -14.82 -4.53
C GLN A 115 -0.10 -15.54 -4.02
N SER A 116 -0.46 -15.36 -2.75
CA SER A 116 -1.60 -16.04 -2.13
C SER A 116 -2.62 -15.04 -1.59
N TYR A 117 -3.63 -14.76 -2.42
CA TYR A 117 -4.75 -13.90 -2.01
C TYR A 117 -5.46 -14.41 -0.75
N ALA A 118 -5.61 -15.74 -0.60
CA ALA A 118 -6.20 -16.34 0.59
C ALA A 118 -5.38 -16.02 1.84
N PHE A 119 -4.05 -16.09 1.76
CA PHE A 119 -3.17 -15.76 2.88
C PHE A 119 -3.24 -14.27 3.23
N ALA A 120 -3.22 -13.38 2.22
CA ALA A 120 -3.42 -11.95 2.42
C ALA A 120 -4.76 -11.65 3.10
N CYS A 121 -5.84 -12.33 2.69
CA CYS A 121 -7.17 -12.21 3.31
C CYS A 121 -7.17 -12.66 4.77
N ILE A 122 -6.51 -13.78 5.11
CA ILE A 122 -6.41 -14.25 6.49
C ILE A 122 -5.76 -13.19 7.38
N ILE A 123 -4.65 -12.60 6.93
CA ILE A 123 -3.99 -11.50 7.66
C ILE A 123 -4.95 -10.32 7.82
N GLY A 124 -5.64 -9.91 6.76
CA GLY A 124 -6.60 -8.81 6.78
C GLY A 124 -7.78 -9.06 7.72
N VAL A 125 -8.36 -10.26 7.71
CA VAL A 125 -9.45 -10.67 8.60
C VAL A 125 -9.00 -10.66 10.05
N CYS A 126 -7.81 -11.18 10.36
CA CYS A 126 -7.25 -11.13 11.70
C CYS A 126 -7.08 -9.68 12.20
N GLN A 127 -6.58 -8.78 11.34
CA GLN A 127 -6.49 -7.35 11.65
C GLN A 127 -7.88 -6.73 11.90
N ILE A 128 -8.87 -7.06 11.07
CA ILE A 128 -10.23 -6.54 11.21
C ILE A 128 -10.85 -7.02 12.52
N ILE A 129 -10.82 -8.32 12.81
CA ILE A 129 -11.37 -8.89 14.05
C ILE A 129 -10.72 -8.23 15.26
N ALA A 130 -9.38 -8.17 15.29
CA ALA A 130 -8.65 -7.58 16.40
C ALA A 130 -9.00 -6.09 16.58
N SER A 131 -9.11 -5.31 15.50
CA SER A 131 -9.55 -3.92 15.56
C SER A 131 -10.99 -3.77 16.05
N LEU A 132 -11.92 -4.58 15.57
CA LEU A 132 -13.31 -4.56 16.05
C LEU A 132 -13.41 -4.88 17.55
N LEU A 133 -12.56 -5.79 18.05
CA LEU A 133 -12.45 -6.06 19.48
C LEU A 133 -11.83 -4.87 20.24
N ILE A 134 -10.77 -4.25 19.72
CA ILE A 134 -10.15 -3.03 20.27
C ILE A 134 -11.16 -1.90 20.38
N TYR A 135 -12.02 -1.74 19.38
CA TYR A 135 -12.99 -0.65 19.31
C TYR A 135 -13.85 -0.53 20.58
N TYR A 136 -14.40 -1.65 21.05
CA TYR A 136 -15.27 -1.66 22.22
C TYR A 136 -14.49 -1.78 23.53
N ARG A 137 -14.76 -0.88 24.49
CA ARG A 137 -14.06 -0.82 25.79
C ARG A 137 -14.00 -2.17 26.51
N LYS A 138 -15.05 -2.99 26.41
CA LYS A 138 -15.14 -4.28 27.09
C LYS A 138 -14.30 -5.39 26.44
N THR A 139 -14.22 -5.41 25.11
CA THR A 139 -13.45 -6.42 24.36
C THR A 139 -12.04 -5.96 24.01
N SER A 140 -11.73 -4.69 24.29
CA SER A 140 -10.45 -4.09 23.96
C SER A 140 -9.24 -4.86 24.47
N PRO A 141 -9.22 -5.41 25.70
CA PRO A 141 -8.08 -6.18 26.16
C PRO A 141 -7.77 -7.38 25.27
N ALA A 142 -8.81 -8.15 24.87
CA ALA A 142 -8.67 -9.29 23.99
C ALA A 142 -8.21 -8.87 22.58
N GLY A 143 -8.79 -7.80 22.04
CA GLY A 143 -8.39 -7.26 20.74
C GLY A 143 -6.94 -6.77 20.72
N LEU A 144 -6.50 -6.07 21.77
CA LEU A 144 -5.12 -5.60 21.89
C LEU A 144 -4.14 -6.77 21.99
N LEU A 145 -4.45 -7.80 22.77
CA LEU A 145 -3.63 -9.03 22.84
C LEU A 145 -3.53 -9.76 21.50
N MET A 146 -4.64 -9.86 20.76
CA MET A 146 -4.65 -10.47 19.44
C MET A 146 -3.84 -9.64 18.43
N MET A 147 -3.93 -8.32 18.53
CA MET A 147 -3.23 -7.38 17.64
C MET A 147 -1.72 -7.30 17.91
N LEU A 148 -1.29 -7.53 19.14
CA LEU A 148 0.13 -7.45 19.54
C LEU A 148 1.06 -8.33 18.68
N PRO A 149 0.85 -9.66 18.54
CA PRO A 149 1.71 -10.49 17.68
C PRO A 149 1.58 -10.13 16.20
N ILE A 150 0.40 -9.66 15.75
CA ILE A 150 0.19 -9.23 14.36
C ILE A 150 1.07 -8.01 14.06
N MET A 151 1.00 -6.97 14.90
CA MET A 151 1.77 -5.75 14.72
C MET A 151 3.27 -5.95 14.97
N ALA A 152 3.62 -6.82 15.91
CA ALA A 152 5.02 -7.20 16.14
C ALA A 152 5.60 -7.85 14.88
N ASN A 153 4.89 -8.81 14.27
CA ASN A 153 5.34 -9.47 13.05
C ASN A 153 5.41 -8.49 11.86
N ILE A 154 4.40 -7.63 11.66
CA ILE A 154 4.44 -6.60 10.61
C ILE A 154 5.65 -5.68 10.80
N THR A 155 5.91 -5.24 12.04
CA THR A 155 7.07 -4.39 12.34
C THR A 155 8.38 -5.12 12.05
N MET A 156 8.50 -6.39 12.46
CA MET A 156 9.68 -7.19 12.15
C MET A 156 9.89 -7.33 10.64
N ILE A 157 8.86 -7.64 9.87
CA ILE A 157 8.95 -7.75 8.41
C ILE A 157 9.42 -6.42 7.82
N ASN A 158 8.82 -5.29 8.23
CA ASN A 158 9.18 -3.97 7.73
C ASN A 158 10.66 -3.64 7.97
N PHE A 159 11.22 -3.99 9.13
CA PHE A 159 12.62 -3.70 9.45
C PHE A 159 13.60 -4.71 8.84
N PHE A 160 13.34 -6.01 8.97
CA PHE A 160 14.27 -7.06 8.54
C PHE A 160 14.31 -7.26 7.02
N TYR A 161 13.20 -6.98 6.31
CA TYR A 161 13.16 -7.00 4.85
C TYR A 161 13.38 -5.62 4.22
N ASP A 162 13.82 -4.64 5.02
CA ASP A 162 14.17 -3.30 4.59
C ASP A 162 13.09 -2.63 3.72
N LEU A 163 11.84 -2.72 4.15
CA LEU A 163 10.71 -2.10 3.45
C LEU A 163 10.81 -0.57 3.49
N TRP A 164 9.88 0.12 2.81
CA TRP A 164 9.84 1.58 2.75
C TRP A 164 9.94 2.23 4.14
N PHE A 165 10.71 3.31 4.24
CA PHE A 165 11.01 4.00 5.50
C PHE A 165 9.74 4.38 6.27
N GLU A 166 8.74 4.85 5.56
CA GLU A 166 7.43 5.27 6.05
C GLU A 166 6.73 4.11 6.75
N THR A 167 6.73 2.92 6.14
CA THR A 167 6.07 1.73 6.68
C THR A 167 6.72 1.26 7.99
N LYS A 168 8.04 1.39 8.13
CA LYS A 168 8.79 1.04 9.36
C LYS A 168 8.35 1.93 10.52
N ILE A 169 8.30 3.24 10.31
CA ILE A 169 7.92 4.22 11.34
C ILE A 169 6.46 4.01 11.76
N VAL A 170 5.55 3.85 10.78
CA VAL A 170 4.12 3.65 11.03
C VAL A 170 3.87 2.34 11.79
N SER A 171 4.47 1.22 11.36
CA SER A 171 4.30 -0.06 12.05
C SER A 171 4.82 -0.04 13.48
N LEU A 172 5.97 0.61 13.70
CA LEU A 172 6.56 0.76 15.02
C LEU A 172 5.69 1.63 15.93
N ALA A 173 5.17 2.75 15.42
CA ALA A 173 4.26 3.62 16.15
C ALA A 173 2.99 2.86 16.58
N TYR A 174 2.39 2.07 15.69
CA TYR A 174 1.23 1.25 15.99
C TYR A 174 1.52 0.11 16.97
N LEU A 175 2.69 -0.52 16.90
CA LEU A 175 3.12 -1.51 17.88
C LEU A 175 3.28 -0.90 19.28
N LEU A 176 3.96 0.24 19.38
CA LEU A 176 4.13 0.96 20.65
C LEU A 176 2.80 1.45 21.21
N MET A 177 1.90 1.95 20.36
CA MET A 177 0.56 2.34 20.79
C MET A 177 -0.25 1.15 21.30
N ASN A 178 -0.14 -0.02 20.66
CA ASN A 178 -0.74 -1.25 21.14
C ASN A 178 -0.25 -1.60 22.55
N ILE A 179 1.07 -1.56 22.77
CA ILE A 179 1.70 -1.81 24.08
C ILE A 179 1.20 -0.80 25.12
N ILE A 180 1.15 0.49 24.79
CA ILE A 180 0.69 1.53 25.72
C ILE A 180 -0.78 1.34 26.11
N LEU A 181 -1.64 0.99 25.14
CA LEU A 181 -3.04 0.71 25.41
C LEU A 181 -3.23 -0.58 26.23
N LEU A 182 -2.26 -1.50 26.22
CA LEU A 182 -2.27 -2.71 27.06
C LEU A 182 -1.90 -2.45 28.53
N ILE A 183 -1.10 -1.41 28.82
CA ILE A 183 -0.59 -1.13 30.18
C ILE A 183 -1.70 -1.10 31.25
N PRO A 184 -2.84 -0.38 31.05
CA PRO A 184 -3.89 -0.31 32.07
C PRO A 184 -4.56 -1.66 32.36
N PHE A 185 -4.51 -2.59 31.41
CA PHE A 185 -5.14 -3.91 31.52
C PHE A 185 -4.20 -4.98 32.07
N TRP A 186 -2.92 -4.66 32.35
CA TRP A 186 -1.93 -5.62 32.84
C TRP A 186 -2.38 -6.40 34.08
N GLN A 187 -3.07 -5.73 35.01
CA GLN A 187 -3.62 -6.39 36.20
C GLN A 187 -4.80 -7.33 35.85
N GLN A 188 -5.66 -6.93 34.92
CA GLN A 188 -6.78 -7.76 34.44
C GLN A 188 -6.27 -8.98 33.67
N PHE A 189 -5.15 -8.87 32.95
CA PHE A 189 -4.51 -10.03 32.31
C PHE A 189 -3.94 -11.02 33.32
N LYS A 190 -3.31 -10.55 34.40
CA LYS A 190 -2.91 -11.44 35.51
C LYS A 190 -4.11 -12.21 36.06
N MET A 191 -5.26 -11.52 36.22
CA MET A 191 -6.52 -12.14 36.64
C MET A 191 -7.08 -13.11 35.60
N LEU A 192 -6.93 -12.87 34.29
CA LEU A 192 -7.43 -13.76 33.24
C LEU A 192 -6.75 -15.15 33.26
N PHE A 193 -5.52 -15.23 33.76
CA PHE A 193 -4.81 -16.49 34.01
C PHE A 193 -5.13 -17.10 35.40
N THR A 194 -5.98 -16.46 36.20
CA THR A 194 -6.35 -16.90 37.56
C THR A 194 -7.87 -17.00 37.83
N ASP A 195 -8.75 -16.33 37.07
CA ASP A 195 -10.20 -16.35 37.30
C ASP A 195 -11.03 -16.06 36.03
N THR A 196 -12.11 -16.82 35.82
CA THR A 196 -12.79 -16.97 34.49
C THR A 196 -14.15 -16.27 34.34
N SER A 197 -14.61 -15.47 35.30
CA SER A 197 -16.02 -15.00 35.37
C SER A 197 -16.35 -13.64 34.72
N LEU A 198 -15.58 -13.13 33.77
CA LEU A 198 -15.58 -11.68 33.43
C LEU A 198 -16.44 -11.19 32.25
N PHE A 199 -17.16 -12.05 31.50
CA PHE A 199 -17.79 -11.63 30.24
C PHE A 199 -19.31 -11.45 30.32
N ASP A 200 -19.78 -10.31 30.85
CA ASP A 200 -21.21 -9.99 30.79
C ASP A 200 -21.53 -8.53 30.40
N LYS A 201 -22.41 -8.43 29.38
CA LYS A 201 -23.19 -7.28 28.87
C LYS A 201 -22.55 -6.42 27.76
N THR A 202 -23.27 -6.25 26.66
CA THR A 202 -22.99 -5.34 25.54
C THR A 202 -23.80 -4.02 25.66
N PRO A 203 -23.23 -2.84 25.32
CA PRO A 203 -23.93 -1.56 25.43
C PRO A 203 -24.75 -1.20 24.17
N LYS A 204 -25.88 -0.51 24.37
CA LYS A 204 -26.76 0.00 23.31
C LYS A 204 -26.11 1.20 22.59
N GLY A 205 -26.20 1.23 21.25
CA GLY A 205 -25.58 2.27 20.39
C GLY A 205 -24.31 1.82 19.64
N ALA A 206 -23.75 0.67 20.03
CA ALA A 206 -22.58 0.04 19.41
C ALA A 206 -22.72 -0.23 17.90
N ALA A 207 -23.95 -0.47 17.42
CA ALA A 207 -24.22 -0.83 16.03
C ALA A 207 -24.07 0.36 15.06
N LEU A 208 -24.53 1.55 15.44
CA LEU A 208 -24.48 2.73 14.56
C LEU A 208 -23.04 3.18 14.31
N LEU A 209 -22.22 3.20 15.36
CA LEU A 209 -20.81 3.58 15.24
C LEU A 209 -19.97 2.51 14.53
N LEU A 210 -20.25 1.22 14.75
CA LEU A 210 -19.66 0.12 13.98
C LEU A 210 -20.01 0.25 12.49
N SER A 211 -21.26 0.62 12.19
CA SER A 211 -21.70 0.89 10.81
C SER A 211 -20.84 1.99 10.19
N VAL A 212 -20.64 3.12 10.87
CA VAL A 212 -19.83 4.23 10.34
C VAL A 212 -18.34 3.84 10.17
N SER A 213 -17.75 3.13 11.13
CA SER A 213 -16.36 2.65 11.05
C SER A 213 -16.13 1.57 9.99
N ILE A 214 -17.19 0.89 9.54
CA ILE A 214 -17.15 -0.04 8.40
C ILE A 214 -17.45 0.71 7.09
N LEU A 215 -18.42 1.62 7.09
CA LEU A 215 -18.90 2.33 5.90
C LEU A 215 -17.90 3.36 5.38
N ILE A 216 -17.12 4.04 6.23
CA ILE A 216 -16.11 5.02 5.78
C ILE A 216 -14.97 4.32 5.02
N PRO A 217 -14.33 3.26 5.55
CA PRO A 217 -13.38 2.48 4.77
C PRO A 217 -14.02 1.88 3.53
N LEU A 218 -15.22 1.28 3.62
CA LEU A 218 -15.91 0.73 2.44
C LEU A 218 -16.16 1.78 1.37
N TYR A 219 -16.52 3.01 1.74
CA TYR A 219 -16.71 4.11 0.80
C TYR A 219 -15.38 4.61 0.22
N GLY A 220 -14.33 4.72 1.03
CA GLY A 220 -12.97 4.99 0.55
C GLY A 220 -12.50 3.94 -0.46
N PHE A 221 -12.71 2.66 -0.16
CA PHE A 221 -12.43 1.55 -1.06
C PHE A 221 -13.31 1.56 -2.31
N TYR A 222 -14.59 1.88 -2.18
CA TYR A 222 -15.49 2.04 -3.31
C TYR A 222 -15.05 3.17 -4.23
N LYS A 223 -14.61 4.31 -3.67
CA LYS A 223 -14.07 5.45 -4.44
C LYS A 223 -12.75 5.10 -5.11
N ILE A 224 -11.82 4.46 -4.40
CA ILE A 224 -10.57 3.93 -4.97
C ILE A 224 -10.90 2.98 -6.13
N ARG A 225 -11.83 2.04 -5.94
CA ARG A 225 -12.23 1.06 -6.97
C ARG A 225 -12.95 1.69 -8.17
N ILE A 226 -13.65 2.81 -7.98
CA ILE A 226 -14.28 3.57 -9.06
C ILE A 226 -13.26 4.42 -9.83
N ASP A 227 -12.33 5.07 -9.13
CA ASP A 227 -11.25 5.83 -9.76
C ASP A 227 -10.22 4.89 -10.43
N GLU A 228 -10.10 3.64 -9.97
CA GLU A 228 -9.29 2.56 -10.57
C GLU A 228 -9.99 1.80 -11.73
N LYS A 229 -11.18 2.22 -12.18
CA LYS A 229 -11.89 1.51 -13.26
C LYS A 229 -11.07 1.47 -14.56
N ASP A 230 -10.20 2.46 -14.78
CA ASP A 230 -9.23 2.52 -15.88
C ASP A 230 -7.93 1.73 -15.57
N PHE A 231 -7.55 1.58 -14.29
CA PHE A 231 -6.34 0.85 -13.89
C PHE A 231 -6.51 -0.68 -14.06
N TYR A 232 -7.71 -1.22 -13.79
CA TYR A 232 -8.01 -2.65 -13.92
C TYR A 232 -8.66 -3.07 -15.24
N THR A 233 -8.95 -2.13 -16.15
CA THR A 233 -9.39 -2.51 -17.50
C THR A 233 -8.30 -3.33 -18.16
N LYS A 234 -8.63 -4.60 -18.46
CA LYS A 234 -7.70 -5.51 -19.13
C LYS A 234 -7.36 -4.95 -20.50
N ASN A 235 -6.15 -4.41 -20.64
CA ASN A 235 -5.62 -3.98 -21.92
C ASN A 235 -5.21 -5.21 -22.74
N GLU A 236 -5.49 -5.22 -24.04
CA GLU A 236 -5.09 -6.31 -24.94
C GLU A 236 -3.57 -6.53 -24.94
N LEU A 237 -2.82 -5.46 -24.73
CA LEU A 237 -1.36 -5.49 -24.65
C LEU A 237 -0.82 -6.05 -23.33
N LEU A 238 -1.64 -6.21 -22.28
CA LEU A 238 -1.17 -6.67 -20.96
C LEU A 238 -0.34 -7.97 -21.08
N GLY A 239 0.89 -7.93 -20.58
CA GLY A 239 1.81 -9.06 -20.67
C GLY A 239 3.28 -8.66 -20.82
N GLY A 240 4.16 -9.64 -20.64
CA GLY A 240 5.57 -9.54 -21.00
C GLY A 240 5.81 -10.11 -22.39
N TYR A 241 6.64 -9.43 -23.18
CA TYR A 241 7.00 -9.85 -24.53
C TYR A 241 8.50 -9.76 -24.73
N LYS A 242 9.08 -10.78 -25.36
CA LYS A 242 10.49 -10.82 -25.73
C LYS A 242 10.65 -10.54 -27.22
N THR A 243 11.59 -9.70 -27.58
CA THR A 243 11.90 -9.37 -28.97
C THR A 243 12.53 -10.57 -29.69
N VAL A 244 11.96 -10.92 -30.83
CA VAL A 244 12.45 -11.97 -31.75
C VAL A 244 13.19 -11.32 -32.92
N THR A 245 12.62 -10.26 -33.47
CA THR A 245 13.20 -9.52 -34.60
C THR A 245 13.20 -8.04 -34.27
N PHE A 246 14.34 -7.38 -34.47
CA PHE A 246 14.53 -5.96 -34.25
C PHE A 246 15.04 -5.30 -35.53
N GLU A 247 14.23 -4.46 -36.16
CA GLU A 247 14.64 -3.65 -37.31
C GLU A 247 14.64 -2.17 -36.93
N LYS A 248 15.74 -1.48 -37.25
CA LYS A 248 15.88 -0.02 -37.10
C LYS A 248 16.31 0.59 -38.43
N ASN A 249 15.54 1.54 -38.96
CA ASN A 249 15.80 2.23 -40.23
C ASN A 249 16.17 1.25 -41.37
N ASP A 250 15.32 0.24 -41.58
CA ASP A 250 15.49 -0.83 -42.60
C ASP A 250 16.72 -1.73 -42.43
N THR A 251 17.44 -1.62 -41.30
CA THR A 251 18.51 -2.54 -40.92
C THR A 251 17.97 -3.57 -39.93
N SER A 252 17.98 -4.84 -40.31
CA SER A 252 17.54 -5.95 -39.45
C SER A 252 18.69 -6.47 -38.60
N PHE A 253 18.46 -6.52 -37.29
CA PHE A 253 19.37 -7.08 -36.30
C PHE A 253 18.79 -8.39 -35.76
N ASN A 254 19.58 -9.46 -35.81
CA ASN A 254 19.23 -10.71 -35.14
C ASN A 254 19.72 -10.62 -33.68
N VAL A 255 18.79 -10.72 -32.71
CA VAL A 255 19.00 -10.40 -31.29
C VAL A 255 20.03 -11.32 -30.59
N LEU A 256 20.57 -12.33 -31.29
CA LEU A 256 21.51 -13.31 -30.74
C LEU A 256 22.95 -12.82 -30.56
N HIS A 257 23.33 -11.69 -31.17
CA HIS A 257 24.63 -11.05 -30.96
C HIS A 257 24.47 -9.55 -31.21
N LEU A 258 24.90 -8.67 -30.29
CA LEU A 258 25.53 -7.36 -30.57
C LEU A 258 25.56 -6.41 -29.36
N ASP A 259 26.69 -5.69 -29.24
CA ASP A 259 27.10 -4.71 -28.21
C ASP A 259 26.25 -3.42 -28.09
N ASN A 260 25.05 -3.36 -28.68
CA ASN A 260 24.19 -2.17 -28.70
C ASN A 260 22.97 -2.32 -27.77
N ASN A 261 22.46 -1.21 -27.25
CA ASN A 261 21.24 -1.12 -26.42
C ASN A 261 19.96 -1.35 -27.25
N PHE A 262 19.63 -2.63 -27.52
CA PHE A 262 18.39 -3.02 -28.19
C PHE A 262 17.26 -3.25 -27.19
N TRP A 263 16.03 -3.18 -27.68
CA TRP A 263 14.84 -3.52 -26.89
C TRP A 263 14.76 -5.05 -26.78
N ASP A 264 15.16 -5.65 -25.66
CA ASP A 264 15.14 -7.10 -25.46
C ASP A 264 13.76 -7.57 -24.99
N LYS A 265 13.22 -6.94 -23.95
CA LYS A 265 11.89 -7.27 -23.43
C LYS A 265 11.05 -6.03 -23.18
N ILE A 266 9.76 -6.16 -23.43
CA ILE A 266 8.77 -5.12 -23.19
C ILE A 266 7.68 -5.70 -22.30
N TYR A 267 7.41 -5.04 -21.19
CA TYR A 267 6.32 -5.39 -20.28
C TYR A 267 5.29 -4.28 -20.33
N PHE A 268 4.06 -4.64 -20.70
CA PHE A 268 2.90 -3.76 -20.57
C PHE A 268 2.16 -4.17 -19.32
N ASP A 269 2.11 -3.25 -18.36
CA ASP A 269 1.44 -3.44 -17.08
C ASP A 269 0.09 -2.69 -17.04
N ARG A 270 -0.55 -2.76 -15.89
CA ARG A 270 -1.81 -2.09 -15.59
C ARG A 270 -1.62 -0.58 -15.46
N GLY A 271 -2.73 0.16 -15.51
CA GLY A 271 -2.69 1.61 -15.36
C GLY A 271 -2.00 2.37 -16.47
N HIS A 272 -1.86 1.76 -17.66
CA HIS A 272 -1.13 2.35 -18.78
C HIS A 272 0.37 2.55 -18.49
N GLU A 273 0.95 1.77 -17.57
CA GLU A 273 2.38 1.78 -17.28
C GLU A 273 3.09 0.57 -17.90
N GLY A 274 4.34 0.71 -18.25
CA GLY A 274 5.14 -0.37 -18.79
C GLY A 274 6.62 -0.20 -18.54
N LYS A 275 7.38 -1.26 -18.82
CA LYS A 275 8.81 -1.30 -18.63
C LYS A 275 9.50 -1.92 -19.82
N LEU A 276 10.47 -1.21 -20.34
CA LEU A 276 11.35 -1.64 -21.42
C LEU A 276 12.67 -2.10 -20.80
N VAL A 277 13.08 -3.33 -21.09
CA VAL A 277 14.38 -3.88 -20.71
C VAL A 277 15.27 -3.94 -21.95
N LEU A 278 16.45 -3.38 -21.82
CA LEU A 278 17.47 -3.33 -22.86
C LEU A 278 18.43 -4.52 -22.71
N THR A 279 19.12 -4.86 -23.79
CA THR A 279 20.10 -5.97 -23.86
C THR A 279 21.26 -5.88 -22.85
N GLN A 280 21.57 -4.69 -22.32
CA GLN A 280 22.58 -4.48 -21.28
C GLN A 280 22.00 -4.48 -19.85
N ASP A 281 20.83 -5.09 -19.64
CA ASP A 281 20.09 -5.15 -18.36
C ASP A 281 19.70 -3.77 -17.78
N SER A 282 19.87 -2.69 -18.55
CA SER A 282 19.27 -1.41 -18.23
C SER A 282 17.77 -1.43 -18.55
N SER A 283 16.98 -0.68 -17.80
CA SER A 283 15.54 -0.64 -17.99
C SER A 283 15.00 0.77 -17.91
N ALA A 284 13.99 1.08 -18.73
CA ALA A 284 13.29 2.35 -18.76
C ALA A 284 11.79 2.13 -18.53
N SER A 285 11.21 2.90 -17.62
CA SER A 285 9.75 2.94 -17.46
C SER A 285 9.13 3.81 -18.55
N PHE A 286 7.92 3.47 -18.98
CA PHE A 286 7.14 4.26 -19.92
C PHE A 286 5.65 4.22 -19.57
N ASP A 287 4.94 5.27 -19.93
CA ASP A 287 3.47 5.27 -19.98
C ASP A 287 3.03 4.94 -21.40
N TYR A 288 1.89 4.28 -21.58
CA TYR A 288 1.39 3.89 -22.89
C TYR A 288 -0.10 4.13 -23.10
N THR A 289 -0.44 4.73 -24.24
CA THR A 289 -1.82 4.83 -24.71
C THR A 289 -1.98 3.94 -25.92
N ALA A 290 -2.92 2.99 -25.83
CA ALA A 290 -3.21 2.04 -26.89
C ALA A 290 -4.68 2.17 -27.33
N THR A 291 -4.89 2.22 -28.64
CA THR A 291 -6.18 2.16 -29.32
C THR A 291 -6.09 1.10 -30.41
N SER A 292 -7.20 0.73 -31.05
CA SER A 292 -7.23 -0.31 -32.11
C SER A 292 -6.20 -0.09 -33.22
N ASP A 293 -5.82 1.15 -33.50
CA ASP A 293 -4.93 1.51 -34.62
C ASP A 293 -3.69 2.34 -34.23
N SER A 294 -3.47 2.60 -32.95
CA SER A 294 -2.32 3.38 -32.50
C SER A 294 -1.80 2.99 -31.12
N LEU A 295 -0.48 3.04 -31.00
CA LEU A 295 0.26 2.88 -29.75
C LEU A 295 1.20 4.06 -29.59
N ILE A 296 1.09 4.73 -28.45
CA ILE A 296 1.99 5.81 -28.06
C ILE A 296 2.70 5.38 -26.78
N LEU A 297 4.04 5.40 -26.76
CA LEU A 297 4.83 5.22 -25.55
C LEU A 297 5.48 6.55 -25.18
N VAL A 298 5.40 6.92 -23.91
CA VAL A 298 5.97 8.16 -23.35
C VAL A 298 6.95 7.79 -22.27
N PHE A 299 8.22 8.17 -22.43
CA PHE A 299 9.26 7.92 -21.45
C PHE A 299 9.35 9.11 -20.49
N PRO A 300 9.11 8.97 -19.17
CA PRO A 300 9.06 10.10 -18.25
C PRO A 300 10.37 10.89 -18.15
N THR A 301 11.51 10.22 -18.38
CA THR A 301 12.84 10.84 -18.39
C THR A 301 13.09 11.74 -19.60
N ASP A 302 12.34 11.57 -20.69
CA ASP A 302 12.36 12.42 -21.88
C ASP A 302 10.97 12.47 -22.52
N SER A 303 10.12 13.36 -22.02
CA SER A 303 8.73 13.51 -22.48
C SER A 303 8.61 14.05 -23.91
N THR A 304 9.71 14.50 -24.52
CA THR A 304 9.75 15.00 -25.89
C THR A 304 9.90 13.87 -26.91
N THR A 305 10.57 12.78 -26.52
CA THR A 305 10.79 11.62 -27.37
C THR A 305 9.70 10.56 -27.10
N LYS A 306 8.66 10.57 -27.95
CA LYS A 306 7.53 9.62 -27.87
C LYS A 306 7.65 8.59 -28.96
N PHE A 307 7.45 7.31 -28.60
CA PHE A 307 7.20 6.29 -29.61
C PHE A 307 5.79 6.49 -30.15
N LYS A 308 5.61 6.56 -31.47
CA LYS A 308 4.31 6.59 -32.12
C LYS A 308 4.25 5.52 -33.18
N GLY A 309 3.34 4.58 -33.03
CA GLY A 309 3.25 3.44 -33.92
C GLY A 309 1.89 2.77 -33.91
N LYS A 310 1.89 1.57 -34.47
CA LYS A 310 0.78 0.62 -34.48
C LYS A 310 1.25 -0.70 -33.91
N PHE A 311 0.29 -1.48 -33.46
CA PHE A 311 0.52 -2.86 -33.05
C PHE A 311 -0.50 -3.78 -33.70
N SER A 312 -0.12 -5.04 -33.88
CA SER A 312 -1.05 -6.09 -34.33
C SER A 312 -0.67 -7.43 -33.71
N PHE A 313 -1.67 -8.22 -33.37
CA PHE A 313 -1.46 -9.58 -32.88
C PHE A 313 -1.47 -10.57 -34.04
N SER A 314 -0.51 -11.49 -34.03
CA SER A 314 -0.49 -12.66 -34.91
C SER A 314 -0.69 -13.90 -34.04
N GLY A 315 -1.94 -14.36 -33.95
CA GLY A 315 -2.34 -15.40 -33.00
C GLY A 315 -2.35 -14.91 -31.54
N SER A 316 -2.24 -15.83 -30.58
CA SER A 316 -2.25 -15.52 -29.13
C SER A 316 -0.89 -15.06 -28.58
N ASP A 317 0.19 -15.40 -29.28
CA ASP A 317 1.54 -15.40 -28.70
C ASP A 317 2.50 -14.43 -29.38
N SER A 318 2.12 -13.80 -30.49
CA SER A 318 3.02 -12.90 -31.23
C SER A 318 2.40 -11.51 -31.37
N LEU A 319 3.21 -10.48 -31.10
CA LEU A 319 2.86 -9.07 -31.17
C LEU A 319 3.84 -8.39 -32.13
N SER A 320 3.31 -7.80 -33.19
CA SER A 320 4.08 -6.95 -34.11
C SER A 320 3.90 -5.50 -33.69
N LEU A 321 5.00 -4.75 -33.60
CA LEU A 321 5.00 -3.35 -33.21
C LEU A 321 5.82 -2.54 -34.22
N ILE A 322 5.20 -1.52 -34.81
CA ILE A 322 5.77 -0.76 -35.92
C ILE A 322 5.56 0.72 -35.67
N GLY A 323 6.61 1.53 -35.68
CA GLY A 323 6.45 2.96 -35.40
C GLY A 323 7.75 3.75 -35.44
N GLN A 324 7.67 4.99 -34.98
CA GLN A 324 8.78 5.93 -34.96
C GLN A 324 9.07 6.39 -33.53
N LEU A 325 10.35 6.53 -33.21
CA LEU A 325 10.84 7.18 -31.99
C LEU A 325 11.85 8.25 -32.41
N GLY A 326 11.50 9.52 -32.24
CA GLY A 326 12.29 10.61 -32.79
C GLY A 326 12.35 10.55 -34.32
N THR A 327 13.54 10.47 -34.90
CA THR A 327 13.77 10.33 -36.35
C THR A 327 13.89 8.87 -36.81
N ASP A 328 13.98 7.93 -35.86
CA ASP A 328 14.25 6.52 -36.15
C ASP A 328 12.94 5.74 -36.30
N TYR A 329 12.89 4.86 -37.30
CA TYR A 329 11.80 3.94 -37.56
C TYR A 329 12.14 2.54 -37.04
N TYR A 330 11.18 1.91 -36.37
CA TYR A 330 11.32 0.62 -35.71
C TYR A 330 10.26 -0.36 -36.20
N ARG A 331 10.68 -1.59 -36.49
CA ARG A 331 9.79 -2.75 -36.66
C ARG A 331 10.26 -3.87 -35.74
N LEU A 332 9.35 -4.31 -34.88
CA LEU A 332 9.61 -5.26 -33.82
C LEU A 332 8.63 -6.42 -33.96
N LEU A 333 9.16 -7.64 -33.96
CA LEU A 333 8.37 -8.85 -33.76
C LEU A 333 8.65 -9.35 -32.35
N LEU A 334 7.61 -9.42 -31.52
CA LEU A 334 7.69 -9.77 -30.12
C LEU A 334 6.91 -11.06 -29.87
N LYS A 335 7.42 -11.92 -28.97
CA LYS A 335 6.77 -13.15 -28.54
C LYS A 335 6.38 -13.07 -27.08
N ARG A 336 5.15 -13.44 -26.74
CA ARG A 336 4.62 -13.43 -25.38
C ARG A 336 5.43 -14.36 -24.49
N ILE A 337 5.82 -13.87 -23.32
CA ILE A 337 6.51 -14.65 -22.29
C ILE A 337 5.43 -15.37 -21.45
N PRO A 338 5.55 -16.68 -21.20
CA PRO A 338 4.59 -17.45 -20.42
C PRO A 338 4.72 -17.12 -18.93
N ILE A 339 4.26 -15.94 -18.54
CA ILE A 339 4.26 -15.47 -17.15
C ILE A 339 2.87 -15.73 -16.57
N LYS A 340 2.82 -16.29 -15.36
CA LYS A 340 1.56 -16.35 -14.62
C LYS A 340 1.14 -14.91 -14.31
N GLU A 341 0.08 -14.45 -14.97
CA GLU A 341 -0.47 -13.11 -14.70
C GLU A 341 -0.74 -12.99 -13.20
N PRO A 342 -0.42 -11.83 -12.58
CA PRO A 342 -0.68 -11.68 -11.17
C PRO A 342 -2.19 -11.82 -10.93
N VAL A 343 -2.56 -12.53 -9.86
CA VAL A 343 -3.97 -12.76 -9.51
C VAL A 343 -4.42 -11.56 -8.69
N PHE A 344 -4.98 -10.57 -9.38
CA PHE A 344 -5.53 -9.37 -8.76
C PHE A 344 -7.05 -9.38 -8.67
#